data_AF-A0A6I8MDS2-F1
#
_entry.id   AF-A0A6I8MDS2-F1
#
_cell.length_a   1.000
_cell.length_b   1.000
_cell.length_c   1.000
_cell.angle_alpha   90.00
_cell.angle_beta   90.00
_cell.angle_gamma   90.00
#
_symmetry.space_group_name_H-M   'P 1'
#
loop_
_entity.id
_entity.type
_entity.pdbx_description
1 polymer ?
#
loop_
_entity_poly.entity_id
_entity_poly.type
_entity_poly.pdbx_seq_one_letter_code
_entity_poly.pdbx_strand_id
1 'polypeptide(L)'
;MKIILADLESWLDIRLTGNERDVAESIIEAVNVTVTKWHGDPDTWEKRFHTGAVMLAAHLWHRRGTPGGVTAFGDEGRLYVQKHDPQAAMLLGLGGWTIPRVG
;
A
#
# COMPACT_ATOMS: atom_id res chain seq x y z
N MET A 1 4.87 12.14 4.01
CA MET A 1 4.66 11.46 5.29
C MET A 1 4.29 10.00 5.05
N LYS A 2 4.70 9.07 5.93
CA LYS A 2 4.24 7.67 5.91
C LYS A 2 2.75 7.55 6.25
N ILE A 3 2.08 6.49 5.80
CA ILE A 3 0.69 6.25 6.19
C ILE A 3 0.61 5.72 7.63
N ILE A 4 -0.46 6.06 8.35
CA ILE A 4 -0.73 5.65 9.73
C ILE A 4 -2.11 4.98 9.84
N LEU A 5 -2.38 4.37 11.01
CA LEU A 5 -3.66 3.68 11.27
C LEU A 5 -4.87 4.59 11.00
N ALA A 6 -4.79 5.86 11.40
CA ALA A 6 -5.87 6.82 11.19
C ALA A 6 -6.22 7.02 9.71
N ASP A 7 -5.23 6.94 8.80
CA ASP A 7 -5.49 7.07 7.35
C ASP A 7 -6.29 5.87 6.84
N LEU A 8 -5.95 4.66 7.31
CA LEU A 8 -6.65 3.43 6.94
C LEU A 8 -8.07 3.38 7.54
N GLU A 9 -8.21 3.73 8.82
CA GLU A 9 -9.51 3.82 9.48
C GLU A 9 -10.42 4.85 8.80
N SER A 10 -9.88 6.02 8.47
CA SER A 10 -10.61 7.06 7.75
C SER A 10 -10.99 6.63 6.34
N TRP A 11 -10.14 5.87 5.64
CA TRP A 11 -10.45 5.37 4.30
C TRP A 11 -11.56 4.32 4.30
N LEU A 12 -11.53 3.43 5.29
CA LEU A 12 -12.48 2.33 5.42
C LEU A 12 -13.78 2.73 6.12
N ASP A 13 -13.84 3.93 6.72
CA ASP A 13 -14.94 4.40 7.56
C ASP A 13 -15.26 3.43 8.72
N ILE A 14 -14.20 2.94 9.38
CA ILE A 14 -14.30 2.02 10.52
C ILE A 14 -13.34 2.43 11.64
N ARG A 15 -13.53 1.84 12.82
CA ARG A 15 -12.60 1.96 13.94
C ARG A 15 -12.12 0.58 14.37
N LEU A 16 -10.82 0.34 14.32
CA LEU A 16 -10.19 -0.94 14.60
C LEU A 16 -9.73 -1.00 16.06
N THR A 17 -9.94 -2.15 16.70
CA THR A 17 -9.60 -2.35 18.11
C THR A 17 -9.01 -3.74 18.36
N GLY A 18 -8.25 -3.90 19.45
CA GLY A 18 -7.64 -5.17 19.84
C GLY A 18 -6.83 -5.81 18.70
N ASN A 19 -7.00 -7.12 18.50
CA ASN A 19 -6.25 -7.88 17.49
C ASN A 19 -6.42 -7.35 16.05
N GLU A 20 -7.56 -6.75 15.71
CA GLU A 20 -7.77 -6.17 14.37
C GLU A 20 -6.86 -4.97 14.12
N ARG A 21 -6.61 -4.18 15.18
CA ARG A 21 -5.67 -3.07 15.13
C ARG A 21 -4.24 -3.56 14.90
N ASP A 22 -3.81 -4.59 15.62
CA ASP A 22 -2.45 -5.14 15.50
C ASP A 22 -2.18 -5.67 14.08
N VAL A 23 -3.18 -6.33 13.49
CA VAL A 23 -3.13 -6.81 12.10
C VAL A 23 -3.05 -5.62 11.12
N ALA A 24 -3.86 -4.59 11.32
CA ALA A 24 -3.84 -3.41 10.47
C ALA A 24 -2.50 -2.65 10.55
N GLU A 25 -1.94 -2.50 11.76
CA GLU A 25 -0.63 -1.88 11.97
C GLU A 25 0.49 -2.68 11.26
N SER A 26 0.43 -4.02 11.28
CA SER A 26 1.36 -4.88 10.55
C SER A 26 1.27 -4.70 9.03
N ILE A 27 0.06 -4.57 8.48
CA ILE A 27 -0.15 -4.28 7.04
C ILE A 27 0.41 -2.90 6.68
N ILE A 28 0.13 -1.89 7.51
CA ILE A 28 0.60 -0.52 7.32
C ILE A 28 2.13 -0.46 7.33
N GLU A 29 2.79 -1.18 8.25
CA GLU A 29 4.25 -1.27 8.29
C GLU A 29 4.80 -1.88 6.99
N ALA A 30 4.24 -3.01 6.55
CA ALA A 30 4.67 -3.68 5.33
C ALA A 30 4.47 -2.80 4.08
N VAL A 31 3.36 -2.08 3.98
CA VAL A 31 3.10 -1.11 2.90
C VAL A 31 4.10 0.04 2.96
N ASN A 32 4.34 0.62 4.14
CA ASN A 32 5.30 1.72 4.28
C ASN A 32 6.71 1.31 3.85
N VAL A 33 7.19 0.15 4.30
CA VAL A 33 8.49 -0.39 3.87
C VAL A 33 8.54 -0.58 2.35
N THR A 34 7.48 -1.16 1.78
CA THR A 34 7.40 -1.46 0.35
C THR A 34 7.41 -0.19 -0.51
N VAL A 35 6.55 0.76 -0.19
CA VAL A 35 6.44 2.02 -0.93
C VAL A 35 7.69 2.88 -0.73
N THR A 36 8.34 2.80 0.44
CA THR A 36 9.65 3.45 0.70
C THR A 36 10.72 2.90 -0.24
N LYS A 37 10.78 1.58 -0.41
CA LYS A 37 11.69 0.95 -1.38
C LYS A 37 11.43 1.41 -2.82
N TRP A 38 10.20 1.81 -3.14
CA TRP A 38 9.83 2.21 -4.50
C TRP A 38 10.07 3.70 -4.78
N HIS A 39 9.81 4.56 -3.80
CA HIS A 39 9.79 6.01 -4.00
C HIS A 39 10.73 6.80 -3.09
N GLY A 40 11.50 6.12 -2.24
CA GLY A 40 12.40 6.78 -1.29
C GLY A 40 11.68 7.21 -0.01
N ASP A 41 12.26 8.19 0.68
CA ASP A 41 11.84 8.64 2.00
C ASP A 41 10.33 8.99 2.07
N PRO A 42 9.55 8.35 2.96
CA PRO A 42 8.14 8.68 3.20
C PRO A 42 7.85 10.14 3.39
N ASP A 43 8.73 10.90 4.02
CA ASP A 43 8.50 12.33 4.28
C ASP A 43 8.54 13.17 3.00
N THR A 44 9.14 12.64 1.93
CA THR A 44 9.21 13.26 0.61
C THR A 44 8.15 12.77 -0.38
N TRP A 45 7.32 11.79 0.00
CA TRP A 45 6.28 11.25 -0.89
C TRP A 45 5.32 12.34 -1.36
N GLU A 46 5.12 12.41 -2.68
CA GLU A 46 4.02 13.14 -3.27
C GLU A 46 2.67 12.62 -2.73
N LYS A 47 1.65 13.50 -2.69
CA LYS A 47 0.30 13.12 -2.22
C LYS A 47 -0.27 11.89 -2.94
N ARG A 48 0.04 11.70 -4.23
CA ARG A 48 -0.40 10.52 -4.99
C ARG A 48 0.16 9.20 -4.43
N PHE A 49 1.42 9.19 -3.97
CA PHE A 49 2.03 7.99 -3.40
C PHE A 49 1.45 7.68 -2.03
N HIS A 50 1.17 8.71 -1.22
CA HIS A 50 0.45 8.55 0.04
C HIS A 50 -0.93 7.93 -0.18
N THR A 51 -1.75 8.51 -1.07
CA THR A 51 -3.09 7.97 -1.37
C THR A 51 -3.01 6.55 -1.94
N GLY A 52 -2.07 6.27 -2.85
CA GLY A 52 -1.85 4.93 -3.39
C GLY A 52 -1.45 3.91 -2.32
N ALA A 53 -0.65 4.32 -1.33
CA ALA A 53 -0.29 3.49 -0.19
C ALA A 53 -1.50 3.19 0.72
N VAL A 54 -2.36 4.19 1.00
CA VAL A 54 -3.61 3.98 1.75
C VAL A 54 -4.54 2.99 1.03
N MET A 55 -4.70 3.15 -0.29
CA MET A 55 -5.50 2.24 -1.11
C MET A 55 -4.96 0.81 -1.07
N LEU A 56 -3.65 0.65 -1.23
CA LEU A 56 -2.99 -0.65 -1.15
C LEU A 56 -3.21 -1.31 0.22
N ALA A 57 -3.04 -0.56 1.31
CA ALA A 57 -3.28 -1.07 2.67
C ALA A 57 -4.74 -1.51 2.88
N ALA A 58 -5.71 -0.72 2.40
CA ALA A 58 -7.14 -1.06 2.45
C ALA A 58 -7.45 -2.34 1.66
N HIS A 59 -6.86 -2.49 0.48
CA HIS A 59 -7.02 -3.68 -0.35
C HIS A 59 -6.49 -4.95 0.37
N LEU A 60 -5.30 -4.85 0.94
CA LEU A 60 -4.68 -5.94 1.70
C LEU A 60 -5.47 -6.29 2.96
N TRP A 61 -6.00 -5.29 3.66
CA TRP A 61 -6.90 -5.47 4.79
C TRP A 61 -8.13 -6.29 4.42
N HIS A 62 -8.78 -6.00 3.30
CA HIS A 62 -9.92 -6.77 2.81
C HIS A 62 -9.55 -8.20 2.39
N ARG A 63 -8.30 -8.42 1.95
CA ARG A 63 -7.80 -9.73 1.51
C ARG A 63 -7.21 -10.59 2.62
N ARG A 64 -7.15 -10.13 3.86
CA ARG A 64 -6.65 -10.92 5.01
C ARG A 64 -7.36 -12.26 5.22
N GLY A 65 -8.59 -12.39 4.72
CA GLY A 65 -9.36 -13.65 4.74
C GLY A 65 -9.03 -14.63 3.59
N THR A 66 -8.07 -14.31 2.73
CA THR A 66 -7.69 -15.15 1.57
C THR A 66 -6.31 -15.78 1.78
N PRO A 67 -6.08 -17.06 1.39
CA PRO A 67 -4.86 -17.83 1.71
C PRO A 67 -3.50 -17.29 1.18
N GLY A 68 -3.45 -16.12 0.55
CA GLY A 68 -2.24 -15.53 -0.05
C GLY A 68 -1.94 -14.09 0.35
N GLY A 69 -2.68 -13.50 1.29
CA GLY A 69 -2.59 -12.06 1.62
C GLY A 69 -1.22 -11.59 2.15
N VAL A 70 -0.44 -12.49 2.75
CA VAL A 70 0.87 -12.17 3.35
C VAL A 70 2.04 -12.43 2.39
N THR A 71 1.88 -13.32 1.40
CA THR A 71 2.94 -13.67 0.45
C THR A 71 3.20 -12.57 -0.58
N ALA A 72 2.24 -11.64 -0.75
CA ALA A 72 2.32 -10.54 -1.72
C ALA A 72 3.38 -9.46 -1.39
N PHE A 73 4.02 -9.52 -0.22
CA PHE A 73 5.02 -8.54 0.22
C PHE A 73 6.48 -8.90 -0.13
N GLY A 74 6.71 -10.00 -0.86
CA GLY A 74 8.03 -10.37 -1.39
C GLY A 74 8.43 -9.59 -2.65
N ASP A 75 9.49 -10.04 -3.33
CA ASP A 75 10.05 -9.38 -4.53
C ASP A 75 9.03 -9.17 -5.68
N GLU A 76 7.94 -9.94 -5.68
CA GLU A 76 6.86 -9.84 -6.67
C GLU A 76 5.78 -8.78 -6.35
N GLY A 77 5.89 -8.05 -5.23
CA GLY A 77 4.84 -7.13 -4.78
C GLY A 77 4.44 -6.07 -5.81
N ARG A 78 5.37 -5.59 -6.64
CA ARG A 78 5.06 -4.64 -7.73
C ARG A 78 4.14 -5.24 -8.80
N LEU A 79 4.41 -6.48 -9.21
CA LEU A 79 3.62 -7.20 -10.22
C LEU A 79 2.24 -7.55 -9.66
N TYR A 80 2.17 -7.92 -8.39
CA TYR A 80 0.92 -8.18 -7.71
C TYR A 80 0.00 -6.95 -7.71
N VAL A 81 0.51 -5.78 -7.31
CA VAL A 81 -0.26 -4.53 -7.29
C VAL A 81 -0.72 -4.15 -8.70
N GLN A 82 0.15 -4.24 -9.70
CA GLN A 82 -0.21 -3.99 -11.10
C GLN A 82 -1.36 -4.87 -11.60
N LYS A 83 -1.42 -6.13 -11.17
CA LYS A 83 -2.43 -7.11 -11.62
C LYS A 83 -3.76 -7.00 -10.86
N HIS A 84 -3.70 -6.71 -9.56
CA HIS A 84 -4.85 -6.84 -8.67
C HIS A 84 -5.40 -5.53 -8.12
N ASP A 85 -4.63 -4.44 -8.21
CA ASP A 85 -5.04 -3.10 -7.82
C ASP A 85 -4.52 -2.05 -8.82
N PRO A 86 -5.13 -1.96 -10.02
CA PRO A 86 -4.66 -1.07 -11.07
C PRO A 86 -4.73 0.42 -10.69
N GLN A 87 -5.63 0.78 -9.77
CA GLN A 87 -5.74 2.17 -9.30
C GLN A 87 -4.60 2.53 -8.34
N ALA A 88 -4.29 1.65 -7.37
CA ALA A 88 -3.09 1.82 -6.56
C ALA A 88 -1.83 1.76 -7.43
N ALA A 89 -1.76 0.86 -8.41
CA ALA A 89 -0.64 0.77 -9.34
C ALA A 89 -0.42 2.08 -10.14
N MET A 90 -1.50 2.73 -10.57
CA MET A 90 -1.44 4.03 -11.24
C MET A 90 -0.91 5.12 -10.30
N LEU A 91 -1.44 5.22 -9.09
CA LEU A 91 -1.02 6.23 -8.12
C LEU A 91 0.42 6.03 -7.63
N LEU A 92 0.85 4.78 -7.52
CA LEU A 92 2.21 4.36 -7.19
C LEU A 92 3.15 4.36 -8.42
N GLY A 93 2.66 4.73 -9.61
CA GLY A 93 3.49 4.82 -10.82
C GLY A 93 4.19 3.51 -11.18
N LEU A 94 3.51 2.37 -11.01
CA LEU A 94 4.05 1.03 -11.27
C LEU A 94 3.70 0.55 -12.68
N GLY A 95 4.56 -0.30 -13.26
CA GLY A 95 4.30 -0.95 -14.54
C GLY A 95 4.16 0.08 -15.67
N GLY A 96 3.07 -0.02 -16.44
CA GLY A 96 2.75 0.91 -17.53
C GLY A 96 2.51 2.36 -17.11
N TRP A 97 2.37 2.62 -15.80
CA TRP A 97 2.23 3.97 -15.24
C TRP A 97 3.57 4.59 -14.79
N THR A 98 4.68 3.87 -14.98
CA THR A 98 6.02 4.40 -14.70
C THR A 98 6.31 5.55 -15.66
N ILE A 99 6.69 6.71 -15.13
CA ILE A 99 7.04 7.88 -15.95
C ILE A 99 8.22 7.51 -16.86
N PRO A 100 8.12 7.69 -18.18
CA PRO A 100 9.21 7.40 -19.10
C PRO A 100 10.46 8.19 -18.72
N ARG A 101 11.57 7.50 -18.49
CA ARG A 101 12.89 8.14 -18.43
C ARG A 101 13.39 8.27 -19.86
N VAL A 102 13.27 9.47 -20.43
CA VAL A 102 14.02 9.81 -21.64
C VAL A 102 15.49 9.94 -21.24
N GLY A 103 16.35 9.14 -21.87
CA GLY A 103 17.80 9.21 -21.77
C GLY A 103 18.38 9.86 -23.01
#